data_AF-A0A7K1JPJ2-F1
#
_entry.id   AF-A0A7K1JPJ2-F1
#
_cell.length_a   1.000
_cell.length_b   1.000
_cell.length_c   1.000
_cell.angle_alpha   90.00
_cell.angle_beta   90.00
_cell.angle_gamma   90.00
#
_symmetry.space_group_name_H-M   'P 1'
#
loop_
_entity.id
_entity.type
_entity.pdbx_description
1 polymer ?
#
loop_
_entity_poly.entity_id
_entity_poly.type
_entity_poly.pdbx_seq_one_letter_code
_entity_poly.pdbx_strand_id
1 'polypeptide(L)'
;MWYIEEFDRTTEQLVAEYLIRGLEADTLRRILKVDDDLPMEPFDFEMPGREVFDELVRHVDPPAPVYNPAGRIYNIGYAQEELR
;
A
#
# COMPACT_ATOMS: atom_id res chain seq x y z
N MET A 1 10.53 -2.26 -2.98
CA MET A 1 10.01 -1.07 -2.28
C MET A 1 8.49 -1.16 -2.25
N TRP A 2 7.88 -0.79 -1.13
CA TRP A 2 6.44 -0.89 -0.93
C TRP A 2 5.75 0.45 -1.14
N TYR A 3 4.55 0.43 -1.71
CA TYR A 3 3.77 1.62 -2.02
C TYR A 3 2.33 1.46 -1.54
N ILE A 4 1.71 2.56 -1.11
CA ILE A 4 0.26 2.66 -1.16
C ILE A 4 -0.09 3.12 -2.57
N GLU A 5 -0.88 2.33 -3.29
CA GLU A 5 -1.41 2.68 -4.60
C GLU A 5 -2.83 3.20 -4.44
N GLU A 6 -3.10 4.37 -4.97
CA GLU A 6 -4.42 4.99 -4.99
C GLU A 6 -4.99 4.89 -6.40
N PHE A 7 -6.13 4.23 -6.55
CA PHE A 7 -6.86 4.12 -7.81
C PHE A 7 -8.18 4.89 -7.74
N ASP A 8 -8.61 5.43 -8.87
CA ASP A 8 -9.94 6.00 -9.01
C ASP A 8 -11.00 4.88 -9.00
N ARG A 9 -12.00 4.98 -8.13
CA ARG A 9 -12.97 3.90 -7.93
C ARG A 9 -13.91 3.68 -9.13
N THR A 10 -14.09 4.68 -9.99
CA THR A 10 -15.01 4.60 -11.14
C THR A 10 -14.30 4.08 -12.37
N THR A 11 -13.06 4.52 -12.59
CA THR A 11 -12.28 4.23 -13.79
C THR A 11 -11.23 3.14 -13.58
N GLU A 12 -10.96 2.77 -12.34
CA GLU A 12 -9.90 1.83 -11.91
C GLU A 12 -8.50 2.25 -12.39
N GLN A 13 -8.33 3.52 -12.76
CA GLN A 13 -7.04 4.05 -13.17
C GLN A 13 -6.21 4.41 -11.95
N LEU A 14 -4.91 4.09 -12.00
CA LEU A 14 -3.93 4.52 -11.01
C LEU A 14 -3.88 6.06 -10.99
N VAL A 15 -4.08 6.63 -9.81
CA VAL A 15 -4.05 8.07 -9.56
C VAL A 15 -2.70 8.49 -9.01
N ALA A 16 -2.18 7.74 -8.04
CA ALA A 16 -0.92 8.04 -7.36
C ALA A 16 -0.34 6.81 -6.67
N GLU A 17 0.97 6.84 -6.47
CA GLU A 17 1.71 5.87 -5.65
C GLU A 17 2.45 6.64 -4.55
N TYR A 18 2.40 6.10 -3.33
CA TYR A 18 3.03 6.72 -2.18
C TYR A 18 4.01 5.74 -1.56
N LEU A 19 5.31 6.07 -1.68
CA LEU A 19 6.37 5.23 -1.15
C LEU A 19 6.28 5.10 0.38
N ILE A 20 6.24 3.87 0.85
CA ILE A 20 6.30 3.51 2.27
C ILE A 20 7.77 3.34 2.66
N ARG A 21 8.29 4.18 3.56
CA ARG A 21 9.71 4.16 3.97
C ARG A 21 9.94 3.38 5.26
N GLY A 22 11.05 2.65 5.28
CA GLY A 22 11.58 2.00 6.49
C GLY A 22 10.73 0.85 7.03
N LEU A 23 9.82 0.31 6.21
CA LEU A 23 8.97 -0.82 6.56
C LEU A 23 9.53 -2.09 5.92
N GLU A 24 10.03 -2.98 6.77
CA GLU A 24 10.44 -4.34 6.40
C GLU A 24 9.22 -5.21 6.06
N ALA A 25 9.39 -6.17 5.14
CA ALA A 25 8.31 -7.03 4.66
C ALA A 25 7.55 -7.77 5.78
N ASP A 26 8.26 -8.27 6.81
CA ASP A 26 7.65 -8.97 7.95
C ASP A 26 6.77 -8.05 8.83
N THR A 27 7.10 -6.76 8.88
CA THR A 27 6.28 -5.78 9.60
C THR A 27 5.05 -5.44 8.78
N LEU A 28 5.22 -5.24 7.47
CA LEU A 28 4.10 -5.01 6.56
C LEU A 28 3.12 -6.19 6.57
N ARG A 29 3.61 -7.43 6.52
CA ARG A 29 2.80 -8.65 6.64
C ARG A 29 1.89 -8.61 7.87
N ARG A 30 2.45 -8.28 9.03
CA ARG A 30 1.70 -8.21 10.29
C ARG A 30 0.65 -7.10 10.29
N ILE A 31 0.98 -5.95 9.70
CA ILE A 31 0.04 -4.83 9.55
C ILE A 31 -1.12 -5.21 8.63
N LEU A 32 -0.83 -5.88 7.50
CA LEU A 32 -1.82 -6.36 6.55
C LEU A 32 -2.57 -7.60 7.00
N LYS A 33 -2.12 -8.27 8.08
CA LYS A 33 -2.65 -9.55 8.57
C LYS A 33 -2.63 -10.64 7.49
N VAL A 34 -1.57 -10.68 6.69
CA VAL A 34 -1.38 -11.70 5.65
C VAL A 34 -0.79 -12.96 6.30
N ASP A 35 -1.44 -14.11 6.10
CA ASP A 35 -1.01 -15.40 6.64
C ASP A 35 0.42 -15.74 6.22
N ASP A 36 1.24 -16.26 7.14
CA ASP A 36 2.68 -16.49 6.95
C ASP A 36 3.04 -17.39 5.76
N ASP A 37 2.11 -18.25 5.32
CA ASP A 37 2.27 -19.15 4.18
C ASP A 37 1.99 -18.47 2.83
N LEU A 38 1.35 -17.30 2.83
CA LEU A 38 1.14 -16.51 1.62
C LEU A 38 2.39 -15.68 1.29
N PRO A 39 2.86 -15.71 0.04
CA PRO A 39 3.95 -14.84 -0.41
C PRO A 39 3.53 -13.37 -0.33
N MET A 40 4.41 -12.51 0.20
CA MET A 40 4.22 -11.04 0.16
C MET A 40 4.59 -10.47 -1.21
N GLU A 41 5.65 -10.97 -1.83
CA GLU A 41 6.14 -10.46 -3.11
C GLU A 41 5.89 -11.52 -4.22
N PRO A 42 5.56 -11.11 -5.46
CA PRO A 42 5.31 -9.75 -5.96
C PRO A 42 3.80 -9.44 -5.99
N PHE A 43 3.08 -9.66 -4.88
CA PHE A 43 1.62 -9.57 -4.88
C PHE A 43 1.15 -8.17 -4.47
N ASP A 44 0.11 -7.70 -5.15
CA ASP A 44 -0.63 -6.52 -4.73
C ASP A 44 -1.75 -6.95 -3.77
N PHE A 45 -1.85 -6.26 -2.64
CA PHE A 45 -2.87 -6.54 -1.63
C PHE A 45 -3.90 -5.41 -1.59
N GLU A 46 -5.19 -5.74 -1.62
CA GLU A 46 -6.22 -4.76 -1.29
C GLU A 46 -6.03 -4.27 0.16
N MET A 47 -6.13 -2.97 0.38
CA MET A 47 -6.04 -2.37 1.70
C MET A 47 -7.19 -2.87 2.60
N PRO A 48 -6.93 -3.57 3.72
CA PRO A 48 -7.99 -4.20 4.53
C PRO A 48 -8.96 -3.22 5.21
N GLY A 49 -8.63 -1.94 5.29
CA GLY A 49 -9.51 -0.91 5.85
C GLY A 49 -8.79 0.31 6.39
N ARG A 50 -9.57 1.24 6.99
CA ARG A 50 -9.08 2.53 7.48
C ARG A 50 -7.98 2.43 8.52
N GLU A 51 -8.07 1.49 9.46
CA GLU A 51 -7.08 1.36 10.53
C GLU A 51 -5.69 0.99 9.98
N VAL A 52 -5.66 0.08 9.00
CA VAL A 52 -4.43 -0.34 8.32
C VAL A 52 -3.88 0.79 7.46
N PHE A 53 -4.76 1.50 6.73
CA PHE A 53 -4.36 2.69 5.98
C PHE A 53 -3.72 3.75 6.89
N ASP A 54 -4.37 4.09 8.01
CA ASP A 54 -3.91 5.09 8.97
C ASP A 54 -2.57 4.67 9.63
N GLU A 55 -2.28 3.37 9.74
CA GLU A 55 -0.98 2.88 10.18
C GLU A 55 0.09 3.08 9.10
N LEU A 56 -0.18 2.63 7.88
CA LEU A 56 0.82 2.68 6.80
C LEU A 56 1.16 4.10 6.37
N VAL A 57 0.18 5.01 6.38
CA VAL A 57 0.40 6.42 6.01
C VAL A 57 1.38 7.14 6.95
N ARG A 58 1.60 6.63 8.18
CA ARG A 58 2.63 7.17 9.11
C ARG A 58 4.05 6.99 8.60
N HIS A 59 4.24 6.09 7.64
CA HIS A 59 5.52 5.77 7.03
C HIS A 59 5.69 6.39 5.64
N VAL A 60 4.76 7.26 5.22
CA VAL A 60 4.77 7.95 3.93
C VAL A 60 5.21 9.42 4.14
N ASP A 61 6.13 9.90 3.32
CA ASP A 61 6.54 11.31 3.35
C ASP A 61 5.42 12.22 2.84
N PRO A 62 5.29 13.45 3.36
CA PRO A 62 4.35 14.42 2.82
C PRO A 62 4.64 14.78 1.35
N PRO A 63 3.60 14.96 0.51
CA PRO A 63 2.19 14.82 0.85
C PRO A 63 1.75 13.35 0.91
N ALA A 64 1.17 12.96 2.04
CA ALA A 64 0.65 11.61 2.25
C ALA A 64 -0.84 11.55 1.85
N PRO A 65 -1.35 10.39 1.41
CA PRO A 65 -2.73 10.26 0.97
C PRO A 65 -3.71 10.45 2.13
N VAL A 66 -4.90 10.94 1.82
CA VAL A 66 -6.02 11.04 2.78
C VAL A 66 -7.02 9.94 2.49
N TYR A 67 -7.39 9.17 3.51
CA TYR A 67 -8.31 8.06 3.34
C TYR A 67 -9.68 8.52 2.83
N ASN A 68 -10.02 8.11 1.61
CA ASN A 68 -11.28 8.41 0.93
C ASN A 68 -11.80 7.18 0.15
N PRO A 69 -12.41 6.18 0.82
CA PRO A 69 -12.87 4.96 0.15
C PRO A 69 -14.11 5.18 -0.73
N ALA A 70 -14.80 6.32 -0.59
CA ALA A 70 -15.96 6.65 -1.43
C ALA A 70 -15.55 6.93 -2.88
N GLY A 71 -14.39 7.54 -3.10
CA GLY A 71 -13.88 7.87 -4.43
C GLY A 71 -12.65 7.05 -4.86
N ARG A 72 -12.01 6.33 -3.94
CA ARG A 72 -10.74 5.64 -4.18
C ARG A 72 -10.78 4.17 -3.79
N ILE A 73 -9.90 3.41 -4.44
CA ILE A 73 -9.47 2.08 -4.05
C ILE A 73 -8.01 2.21 -3.63
N TYR A 74 -7.61 1.50 -2.57
CA TYR A 74 -6.25 1.52 -2.08
C TYR A 74 -5.70 0.11 -2.09
N ASN A 75 -4.54 -0.06 -2.72
CA ASN A 75 -3.79 -1.31 -2.69
C ASN A 75 -2.40 -1.07 -2.09
N ILE A 76 -1.74 -2.16 -1.74
CA ILE A 76 -0.33 -2.19 -1.38
C ILE A 76 0.41 -2.87 -2.52
N GLY A 77 1.20 -2.09 -3.23
CA GLY A 77 2.02 -2.55 -4.35
C GLY A 77 3.47 -2.77 -3.94
N TYR A 78 4.15 -3.65 -4.66
CA TYR A 78 5.58 -3.89 -4.52
C TYR A 78 6.32 -3.67 -5.85
N ALA A 79 7.23 -2.69 -5.89
CA ALA A 79 8.16 -2.52 -7.00
C ALA A 79 9.56 -3.00 -6.59
N GLN A 80 10.13 -3.98 -7.30
CA GLN A 80 11.56 -4.22 -7.22
C GLN A 80 12.27 -2.98 -7.81
N GLU A 81 13.25 -2.41 -7.11
CA GLU A 81 14.12 -1.42 -7.73
C GLU A 81 14.70 -2.06 -9.00
N GLU A 82 14.41 -1.50 -10.18
CA GLU A 82 15.34 -1.67 -11.30
C GLU A 82 16.64 -1.04 -10.82
N LEU A 83 17.61 -1.87 -10.42
CA LEU A 83 19.00 -1.46 -10.29
C LEU A 83 19.39 -0.83 -11.64
N ARG A 84 19.38 0.50 -11.70
CA ARG A 84 19.92 1.30 -12.80
C ARG A 84 21.26 1.88 -12.40
#